data_AF-A0A497DWW5-F1
#
_entry.id   AF-A0A497DWW5-F1
#
_cell.length_a   1.000
_cell.length_b   1.000
_cell.length_c   1.000
_cell.angle_alpha   90.00
_cell.angle_beta   90.00
_cell.angle_gamma   90.00
#
_symmetry.space_group_name_H-M   'P 1'
#
loop_
_entity.id
_entity.type
_entity.pdbx_description
1 polymer ?
#
loop_
_entity_poly.entity_id
_entity_poly.type
_entity_poly.pdbx_seq_one_letter_code
_entity_poly.pdbx_strand_id
1 'polypeptide(L)'
;MIDRQREIHRQIGYTWIFIWGICWLVVGALWTPSLQGEEIQTLVKKVAPSVVRVESFNATRKVATGVVIEEGYILTTALITPGKKKIYVVDTQGRRTKAELVGFDPLSNLALIKSQVKLPPIKKGKSDYLGPGSWIGVVGLSPENKPAVTQGIVSSVTEDRLRLNIWVFPGSSGSPVIDKKGRLVGVLRGIYFDEQPVVFEFREKELVGSGYVVSRAQAPASGMALAVPVEIAVKVARKIKDKGRVVRGWMGVRVIENEAGEVEIYEVEKDSPAELAGLEKGDVILEVDGRQVNSTRELATLIQLRDPGEVVKLRLRRRGQEKEIELRLGEYPEEDFRRESERKLSRWFPQSWPEFPPPTLKWTWKSRRYIGLYLQELTRELSAYFGVKEGRGLLVSRVEEGSPADEAGLKVGDVILRADGRRVEKVEELSRIVQGKEEGEKIEIEFLRDKKLKKVEVEVAEEKGSFGAWFNWEVKPRFREHLSRWSKETRKVSQETWSKWQQKMREISKKAEENLTELSRKLKEMSQENLFSPEKLVKQRLRGLRV
;
A
#
# COMPACT_ATOMS: atom_id res chain seq x y z
N MET A 1 -65.35 53.22 5.89
CA MET A 1 -64.32 53.46 6.93
C MET A 1 -63.83 52.16 7.58
N ILE A 2 -64.73 51.20 7.83
CA ILE A 2 -64.41 49.87 8.41
C ILE A 2 -63.56 48.99 7.47
N ASP A 3 -63.78 49.03 6.15
CA ASP A 3 -62.99 48.23 5.20
C ASP A 3 -61.53 48.70 5.08
N ARG A 4 -61.27 50.00 5.19
CA ARG A 4 -59.91 50.55 5.19
C ARG A 4 -59.10 50.13 6.40
N GLN A 5 -59.73 49.92 7.56
CA GLN A 5 -59.05 49.41 8.75
C GLN A 5 -58.71 47.91 8.65
N ARG A 6 -59.55 47.10 8.00
CA ARG A 6 -59.24 45.68 7.77
C ARG A 6 -58.06 45.48 6.83
N GLU A 7 -57.96 46.30 5.78
CA GLU A 7 -56.84 46.28 4.82
C GLU A 7 -55.50 46.60 5.53
N ILE A 8 -55.51 47.64 6.39
CA ILE A 8 -54.33 48.06 7.17
C ILE A 8 -53.93 46.98 8.18
N HIS A 9 -54.88 46.37 8.89
CA HIS A 9 -54.55 45.27 9.80
C HIS A 9 -54.01 44.02 9.08
N ARG A 10 -54.50 43.73 7.87
CA ARG A 10 -53.95 42.66 7.03
C ARG A 10 -52.52 42.95 6.58
N GLN A 11 -52.25 44.16 6.08
CA GLN A 11 -50.90 44.58 5.68
C GLN A 11 -49.92 44.56 6.86
N ILE A 12 -50.33 45.05 8.04
CA ILE A 12 -49.49 45.01 9.25
C ILE A 12 -49.22 43.54 9.63
N GLY A 13 -50.23 42.67 9.62
CA GLY A 13 -50.06 41.24 9.89
C GLY A 13 -49.07 40.55 8.95
N TYR A 14 -49.16 40.80 7.63
CA TYR A 14 -48.21 40.26 6.65
C TYR A 14 -46.79 40.82 6.83
N THR A 15 -46.66 42.09 7.20
CA THR A 15 -45.35 42.72 7.44
C THR A 15 -44.69 42.14 8.69
N TRP A 16 -45.45 41.88 9.75
CA TRP A 16 -44.94 41.22 10.96
C TRP A 16 -44.54 39.77 10.73
N ILE A 17 -45.30 39.02 9.92
CA ILE A 17 -44.96 37.64 9.52
C ILE A 17 -43.68 37.63 8.66
N PHE A 18 -43.52 38.61 7.76
CA PHE A 18 -42.29 38.76 6.96
C PHE A 18 -41.08 39.12 7.81
N ILE A 19 -41.22 40.05 8.76
CA ILE A 19 -40.14 40.44 9.68
C ILE A 19 -39.78 39.28 10.61
N TRP A 20 -40.75 38.55 11.15
CA TRP A 20 -40.48 37.34 11.95
C TRP A 20 -39.85 36.23 11.13
N GLY A 21 -40.30 36.00 9.89
CA GLY A 21 -39.73 35.02 8.97
C GLY A 21 -38.29 35.35 8.59
N ILE A 22 -37.98 36.63 8.34
CA ILE A 22 -36.61 37.10 8.08
C ILE A 22 -35.76 37.02 9.36
N CYS A 23 -36.32 37.35 10.52
CA CYS A 23 -35.61 37.21 11.80
C CYS A 23 -35.31 35.74 12.11
N TRP A 24 -36.21 34.81 11.79
CA TRP A 24 -35.98 33.37 11.93
C TRP A 24 -34.99 32.82 10.91
N LEU A 25 -34.96 33.35 9.69
CA LEU A 25 -33.94 33.04 8.68
C LEU A 25 -32.55 33.58 9.04
N VAL A 26 -32.48 34.80 9.59
CA VAL A 26 -31.21 35.42 10.01
C VAL A 26 -30.68 34.79 11.30
N VAL A 27 -31.54 34.52 12.28
CA VAL A 27 -31.17 33.81 13.52
C VAL A 27 -30.88 32.33 13.24
N GLY A 28 -31.63 31.68 12.34
CA GLY A 28 -31.39 30.30 11.90
C GLY A 28 -30.08 30.14 11.09
N ALA A 29 -29.71 31.14 10.28
CA ALA A 29 -28.42 31.17 9.58
C ALA A 29 -27.24 31.38 10.55
N LEU A 30 -27.43 32.13 11.65
CA LEU A 30 -26.44 32.33 12.72
C LEU A 30 -26.30 31.12 13.66
N TRP A 31 -27.19 30.13 13.58
CA TRP A 31 -27.24 28.95 14.45
C TRP A 31 -27.08 27.64 13.68
N THR A 32 -26.33 27.65 12.58
CA THR A 32 -25.70 26.40 12.11
C THR A 32 -24.42 26.22 12.93
N PRO A 33 -24.29 25.18 13.78
CA PRO A 33 -23.04 24.88 14.48
C PRO A 33 -22.04 24.29 13.46
N SER A 34 -21.61 25.13 12.53
CA SER A 34 -20.33 24.96 11.86
C SER A 34 -19.27 25.20 12.94
N LEU A 35 -18.42 24.20 13.18
CA LEU A 35 -17.27 24.36 14.08
C LEU A 35 -16.46 25.53 13.52
N GLN A 36 -16.41 26.65 14.26
CA GLN A 36 -15.61 27.81 13.85
C GLN A 36 -14.13 27.42 13.82
N GLY A 37 -13.33 28.05 12.95
CA GLY A 37 -11.91 27.70 12.77
C GLY A 37 -11.08 27.72 14.06
N GLU A 38 -11.44 28.56 15.04
CA GLU A 38 -10.81 28.61 16.37
C GLU A 38 -11.00 27.32 17.19
N GLU A 39 -12.10 26.61 16.99
CA GLU A 39 -12.42 25.38 17.71
C GLU A 39 -11.53 24.22 17.22
N ILE A 40 -11.29 24.13 15.90
CA ILE A 40 -10.40 23.11 15.32
C ILE A 40 -8.96 23.31 15.77
N GLN A 41 -8.47 24.55 15.81
CA GLN A 41 -7.11 24.84 16.29
C GLN A 41 -6.93 24.43 17.76
N THR A 42 -7.95 24.65 18.59
CA THR A 42 -7.96 24.24 19.99
C THR A 42 -7.94 22.72 20.12
N LEU A 43 -8.71 22.00 19.29
CA LEU A 43 -8.68 20.54 19.22
C LEU A 43 -7.31 20.00 18.81
N VAL A 44 -6.68 20.59 17.80
CA VAL A 44 -5.34 20.16 17.35
C VAL A 44 -4.31 20.40 18.45
N LYS A 45 -4.32 21.56 19.13
CA LYS A 45 -3.41 21.83 20.27
C LYS A 45 -3.56 20.81 21.40
N LYS A 46 -4.79 20.35 21.65
CA LYS A 46 -5.11 19.34 22.65
C LYS A 46 -4.62 17.94 22.26
N VAL A 47 -4.74 17.58 20.99
CA VAL A 47 -4.47 16.21 20.50
C VAL A 47 -3.02 16.00 20.06
N ALA A 48 -2.41 17.01 19.43
CA ALA A 48 -1.07 16.93 18.83
C ALA A 48 0.03 16.41 19.78
N PRO A 49 0.06 16.72 21.09
CA PRO A 49 1.05 16.16 22.01
C PRO A 49 1.03 14.63 22.12
N SER A 50 -0.10 13.99 21.80
CA SER A 50 -0.28 12.53 21.81
C SER A 50 -0.01 11.89 20.45
N VAL A 51 0.39 12.67 19.44
CA VAL A 51 0.63 12.21 18.06
C VAL A 51 2.11 12.29 17.73
N VAL A 52 2.62 11.22 17.13
CA VAL A 52 4.03 11.07 16.79
C VAL A 52 4.20 10.55 15.38
N ARG A 53 5.37 10.79 14.79
CA ARG A 53 5.76 10.18 13.52
C ARG A 53 6.57 8.93 13.83
N VAL A 54 6.17 7.82 13.22
CA VAL A 54 6.85 6.53 13.34
C VAL A 54 7.67 6.30 12.08
N GLU A 55 8.98 6.06 12.26
CA GLU A 55 9.92 5.82 11.18
C GLU A 55 10.53 4.43 11.33
N SER A 56 10.42 3.61 10.28
CA SER A 56 10.99 2.28 10.23
C SER A 56 12.03 2.19 9.12
N PHE A 57 13.20 1.61 9.42
CA PHE A 57 14.31 1.46 8.49
C PHE A 57 14.58 -0.03 8.23
N ASN A 58 14.43 -0.45 6.97
CA ASN A 58 14.81 -1.78 6.47
C ASN A 58 15.26 -1.65 5.00
N ALA A 59 16.45 -1.08 4.77
CA ALA A 59 16.98 -0.58 3.49
C ALA A 59 16.33 0.71 2.94
N THR A 60 15.01 0.89 3.08
CA THR A 60 14.30 2.16 2.80
C THR A 60 13.66 2.74 4.07
N ARG A 61 13.48 4.07 4.11
CA ARG A 61 12.80 4.77 5.21
C ARG A 61 11.29 4.74 4.95
N LYS A 62 10.54 4.07 5.82
CA LYS A 62 9.08 4.11 5.84
C LYS A 62 8.59 5.05 6.94
N VAL A 63 7.57 5.83 6.65
CA VAL A 63 7.02 6.84 7.54
C VAL A 63 5.53 6.63 7.72
N ALA A 64 5.06 6.74 8.95
CA ALA A 64 3.66 6.69 9.33
C ALA A 64 3.42 7.59 10.54
N THR A 65 2.17 7.73 10.95
CA THR A 65 1.78 8.36 12.20
C THR A 65 1.54 7.27 13.26
N GLY A 66 1.77 7.60 14.52
CA GLY A 66 1.36 6.81 15.66
C GLY A 66 0.65 7.69 16.69
N VAL A 67 -0.18 7.05 17.50
CA VAL A 67 -0.90 7.69 18.60
C VAL A 67 -0.50 7.04 19.93
N VAL A 68 -0.16 7.88 20.92
CA VAL A 68 0.13 7.44 22.29
C VAL A 68 -1.19 7.03 22.94
N ILE A 69 -1.37 5.75 23.21
CA ILE A 69 -2.59 5.20 23.82
C ILE A 69 -2.46 4.97 25.33
N GLU A 70 -1.22 4.91 25.80
CA GLU A 70 -0.78 4.76 27.18
C GLU A 70 0.68 5.25 27.26
N GLU A 71 1.16 5.63 28.44
CA GLU A 71 2.53 6.14 28.59
C GLU A 71 3.56 5.10 28.11
N GLY A 72 4.43 5.52 27.19
CA GLY A 72 5.44 4.66 26.57
C GLY A 72 4.93 3.65 25.53
N TYR A 73 3.62 3.60 25.27
CA TYR A 73 3.00 2.70 24.29
C TYR A 73 2.29 3.47 23.18
N ILE A 74 2.74 3.24 21.95
CA ILE A 74 2.25 3.94 20.76
C ILE A 74 1.62 2.91 19.83
N LEU A 75 0.38 3.18 19.44
CA LEU A 75 -0.35 2.42 18.43
C LEU A 75 -0.12 3.05 17.05
N THR A 76 0.16 2.23 16.05
CA THR A 76 0.36 2.68 14.67
C THR A 76 -0.12 1.61 13.70
N THR A 77 -0.29 1.97 12.44
CA THR A 77 -0.53 1.05 11.31
C THR A 77 0.69 0.95 10.41
N ALA A 78 1.80 1.60 10.80
CA ALA A 78 3.05 1.58 10.08
C ALA A 78 3.34 0.15 9.65
N LEU A 79 3.79 -0.01 8.39
CA LEU A 79 4.17 -1.27 7.73
C LEU A 79 5.41 -1.90 8.41
N ILE A 80 5.30 -2.12 9.71
CA ILE A 80 6.27 -2.66 10.61
C ILE A 80 6.09 -4.17 10.53
N THR A 81 6.75 -4.73 9.53
CA THR A 81 6.98 -6.16 9.43
C THR A 81 7.85 -6.62 10.61
N PRO A 82 7.55 -7.78 11.23
CA PRO A 82 8.48 -8.48 12.09
C PRO A 82 9.85 -8.67 11.38
N GLY A 83 10.96 -8.38 12.07
CA GLY A 83 12.32 -8.47 11.52
C GLY A 83 13.30 -7.48 12.16
N LYS A 84 14.59 -7.57 11.83
CA LYS A 84 15.67 -6.70 12.40
C LYS A 84 15.59 -5.26 11.85
N LYS A 85 14.57 -4.49 12.24
CA LYS A 85 14.38 -3.09 11.84
C LYS A 85 14.75 -2.12 12.95
N LYS A 86 15.32 -0.96 12.59
CA LYS A 86 15.44 0.17 13.53
C LYS A 86 14.17 1.00 13.45
N ILE A 87 13.44 1.11 14.57
CA ILE A 87 12.22 1.92 14.68
C ILE A 87 12.53 3.15 15.50
N TYR A 88 12.06 4.30 15.04
CA TYR A 88 12.16 5.57 15.74
C TYR A 88 10.82 6.27 15.81
N VAL A 89 10.63 7.01 16.89
CA VAL A 89 9.48 7.87 17.14
C VAL A 89 10.00 9.31 17.13
N VAL A 90 9.35 10.17 16.35
CA VAL A 90 9.66 11.60 16.26
C VAL A 90 8.45 12.38 16.76
N ASP A 91 8.65 13.22 17.77
CA ASP A 91 7.57 14.05 18.33
C ASP A 91 7.37 15.37 17.54
N THR A 92 6.39 16.17 17.96
CA THR A 92 6.07 17.48 17.36
C THR A 92 7.18 18.52 17.48
N GLN A 93 8.17 18.29 18.35
CA GLN A 93 9.37 19.12 18.51
C GLN A 93 10.54 18.60 17.65
N GLY A 94 10.35 17.48 16.94
CA GLY A 94 11.38 16.84 16.13
C GLY A 94 12.36 15.97 16.94
N ARG A 95 12.11 15.74 18.24
CA ARG A 95 12.97 14.88 19.06
C ARG A 95 12.75 13.44 18.64
N ARG A 96 13.86 12.77 18.30
CA ARG A 96 13.86 11.39 17.80
C ARG A 96 14.27 10.42 18.91
N THR A 97 13.41 9.46 19.22
CA THR A 97 13.62 8.44 20.26
C THR A 97 13.56 7.05 19.63
N LYS A 98 14.39 6.11 20.09
CA LYS A 98 14.34 4.71 19.63
C LYS A 98 13.10 4.01 20.19
N ALA A 99 12.47 3.17 19.38
CA ALA A 99 11.34 2.35 19.79
C ALA A 99 11.53 0.88 19.39
N GLU A 100 10.78 0.00 20.04
CA GLU A 100 10.80 -1.44 19.82
C GLU A 100 9.39 -1.93 19.48
N LEU A 101 9.29 -2.90 18.56
CA LEU A 101 8.02 -3.53 18.24
C LEU A 101 7.65 -4.48 19.38
N VAL A 102 6.49 -4.24 20.00
CA VAL A 102 5.91 -5.16 20.99
C VAL A 102 5.19 -6.30 20.27
N GLY A 103 4.44 -5.96 19.22
CA GLY A 103 3.79 -6.93 18.35
C GLY A 103 2.98 -6.27 17.25
N PHE A 104 2.57 -7.07 16.28
CA PHE A 104 1.82 -6.64 15.10
C PHE A 104 0.66 -7.60 14.86
N ASP A 105 -0.49 -7.03 14.53
CA ASP A 105 -1.68 -7.76 14.16
C ASP A 105 -2.04 -7.54 12.69
N PRO A 106 -1.86 -8.55 11.82
CA PRO A 106 -2.08 -8.42 10.39
C PRO A 106 -3.55 -8.33 10.00
N LEU A 107 -4.48 -8.79 10.85
CA LEU A 107 -5.91 -8.73 10.57
C LEU A 107 -6.44 -7.30 10.71
N SER A 108 -6.16 -6.63 11.83
CA SER A 108 -6.52 -5.21 12.02
C SER A 108 -5.54 -4.23 11.36
N ASN A 109 -4.34 -4.71 10.98
CA ASN A 109 -3.23 -3.89 10.52
C ASN A 109 -2.75 -2.86 11.56
N LEU A 110 -2.70 -3.28 12.83
CA LEU A 110 -2.23 -2.45 13.93
C LEU A 110 -0.95 -3.05 14.53
N ALA A 111 0.00 -2.18 14.84
CA ALA A 111 1.22 -2.49 15.56
C ALA A 111 1.28 -1.70 16.85
N LEU A 112 1.72 -2.35 17.92
CA LEU A 112 2.06 -1.69 19.17
C LEU A 112 3.58 -1.56 19.27
N ILE A 113 4.07 -0.34 19.46
CA ILE A 113 5.49 -0.08 19.69
C ILE A 113 5.69 0.52 21.08
N LYS A 114 6.82 0.18 21.71
CA LYS A 114 7.25 0.70 23.00
C LYS A 114 8.38 1.70 22.80
N SER A 115 8.28 2.87 23.44
CA SER A 115 9.28 3.93 23.38
C SER A 115 9.47 4.54 24.77
N GLN A 116 10.66 5.08 25.04
CA GLN A 116 10.95 5.79 26.30
C GLN A 116 10.43 7.24 26.31
N VAL A 117 9.73 7.66 25.25
CA VAL A 117 9.23 9.02 25.13
C VAL A 117 8.12 9.29 26.17
N LYS A 118 8.25 10.40 26.90
CA LYS A 118 7.23 10.85 27.87
C LYS A 118 6.26 11.80 27.19
N LEU A 119 5.22 11.23 26.58
CA LEU A 119 4.14 11.96 25.92
C LEU A 119 2.79 11.59 26.54
N PRO A 120 1.84 12.54 26.64
CA PRO A 120 0.54 12.27 27.22
C PRO A 120 -0.26 11.32 26.32
N PRO A 121 -0.97 10.33 26.89
CA PRO A 121 -1.87 9.49 26.13
C PRO A 121 -3.09 10.27 25.66
N ILE A 122 -3.59 9.93 24.47
CA ILE A 122 -4.82 10.51 23.93
C ILE A 122 -6.03 10.08 24.77
N LYS A 123 -6.99 10.98 24.96
CA LYS A 123 -8.27 10.62 25.58
C LYS A 123 -9.05 9.70 24.64
N LYS A 124 -9.48 8.53 25.14
CA LYS A 124 -10.27 7.55 24.37
C LYS A 124 -11.74 7.97 24.38
N GLY A 125 -12.38 7.90 23.21
CA GLY A 125 -13.81 8.07 23.02
C GLY A 125 -14.49 6.71 22.86
N LYS A 126 -15.59 6.70 22.11
CA LYS A 126 -16.27 5.49 21.64
C LYS A 126 -16.66 5.67 20.18
N SER A 127 -16.78 4.60 19.42
CA SER A 127 -17.34 4.66 18.06
C SER A 127 -18.83 4.36 18.01
N ASP A 128 -19.44 3.90 19.11
CA ASP A 128 -20.86 3.50 19.21
C ASP A 128 -21.86 4.62 18.87
N TYR A 129 -21.54 5.86 19.23
CA TYR A 129 -22.37 7.03 18.91
C TYR A 129 -22.10 7.61 17.51
N LEU A 130 -21.14 7.06 16.76
CA LEU A 130 -20.88 7.53 15.40
C LEU A 130 -21.91 6.95 14.44
N GLY A 131 -22.49 7.82 13.63
CA GLY A 131 -23.31 7.46 12.47
C GLY A 131 -22.88 8.23 11.21
N PRO A 132 -23.41 7.86 10.02
CA PRO A 132 -23.22 8.64 8.80
C PRO A 132 -23.48 10.14 9.03
N GLY A 133 -22.57 11.00 8.59
CA GLY A 133 -22.64 12.45 8.79
C GLY A 133 -21.96 12.97 10.08
N SER A 134 -21.53 12.08 10.98
CA SER A 134 -20.80 12.49 12.19
C SER A 134 -19.49 13.18 11.82
N TRP A 135 -19.25 14.40 12.32
CA TRP A 135 -17.99 15.10 12.10
C TRP A 135 -16.83 14.35 12.75
N ILE A 136 -15.72 14.26 12.03
CA ILE A 136 -14.46 13.72 12.51
C ILE A 136 -13.28 14.58 12.05
N GLY A 137 -12.22 14.56 12.85
CA GLY A 137 -10.91 15.09 12.49
C GLY A 137 -9.88 13.97 12.44
N VAL A 138 -8.85 14.12 11.62
CA VAL A 138 -7.66 13.27 11.63
C VAL A 138 -6.44 14.13 11.81
N VAL A 139 -5.65 13.81 12.83
CA VAL A 139 -4.44 14.57 13.18
C VAL A 139 -3.22 13.69 12.90
N GLY A 140 -2.42 14.05 11.92
CA GLY A 140 -1.12 13.42 11.65
C GLY A 140 0.03 14.40 11.83
N LEU A 141 1.24 13.98 11.44
CA LEU A 141 2.40 14.87 11.34
C LEU A 141 2.85 15.03 9.89
N SER A 142 3.16 16.26 9.51
CA SER A 142 3.76 16.60 8.22
C SER A 142 5.23 16.14 8.15
N PRO A 143 5.86 16.16 6.95
CA PRO A 143 7.29 15.91 6.80
C PRO A 143 8.18 16.83 7.68
N GLU A 144 7.72 18.03 7.99
CA GLU A 144 8.37 19.02 8.85
C GLU A 144 8.13 18.80 10.36
N ASN A 145 7.52 17.67 10.75
CA ASN A 145 7.09 17.35 12.13
C ASN A 145 6.03 18.30 12.70
N LYS A 146 5.29 19.02 11.85
CA LYS A 146 4.20 19.89 12.31
C LYS A 146 2.88 19.12 12.34
N PRO A 147 1.99 19.40 13.31
CA PRO A 147 0.64 18.86 13.29
C PRO A 147 -0.07 19.21 11.99
N ALA A 148 -0.53 18.19 11.28
CA ALA A 148 -1.34 18.32 10.08
C ALA A 148 -2.73 17.76 10.38
N VAL A 149 -3.77 18.54 10.12
CA VAL A 149 -5.15 18.15 10.38
C VAL A 149 -5.92 18.06 9.07
N THR A 150 -6.67 16.98 8.90
CA THR A 150 -7.73 16.89 7.90
C THR A 150 -9.06 16.65 8.62
N GLN A 151 -10.15 17.11 8.03
CA GLN A 151 -11.49 16.94 8.61
C GLN A 151 -12.44 16.38 7.56
N GLY A 152 -13.51 15.76 8.05
CA GLY A 152 -14.57 15.21 7.23
C GLY A 152 -15.70 14.70 8.11
N ILE A 153 -16.44 13.75 7.56
CA ILE A 153 -17.51 13.02 8.22
C ILE A 153 -17.26 11.51 8.15
N VAL A 154 -17.98 10.80 9.00
CA VAL A 154 -18.18 9.36 8.86
C VAL A 154 -19.14 9.14 7.69
N SER A 155 -18.72 8.39 6.69
CA SER A 155 -19.54 7.98 5.54
C SER A 155 -20.40 6.75 5.88
N SER A 156 -19.82 5.77 6.57
CA SER A 156 -20.55 4.63 7.11
C SER A 156 -19.79 3.96 8.26
N VAL A 157 -20.53 3.22 9.08
CA VAL A 157 -20.02 2.48 10.24
C VAL A 157 -20.42 1.03 10.10
N THR A 158 -19.48 0.12 10.32
CA THR A 158 -19.74 -1.31 10.55
C THR A 158 -19.02 -1.74 11.82
N GLU A 159 -19.26 -2.97 12.25
CA GLU A 159 -18.64 -3.54 13.46
C GLU A 159 -17.10 -3.53 13.42
N ASP A 160 -16.48 -3.64 12.23
CA ASP A 160 -15.02 -3.74 12.07
C ASP A 160 -14.31 -2.50 11.51
N ARG A 161 -15.04 -1.52 10.95
CA ARG A 161 -14.43 -0.37 10.27
C ARG A 161 -15.31 0.87 10.27
N LEU A 162 -14.64 2.02 10.22
CA LEU A 162 -15.23 3.32 9.90
C LEU A 162 -14.82 3.70 8.49
N ARG A 163 -15.79 4.02 7.62
CA ARG A 163 -15.53 4.62 6.31
C ARG A 163 -15.64 6.14 6.43
N LEU A 164 -14.63 6.86 5.95
CA LEU A 164 -14.47 8.30 6.16
C LEU A 164 -14.24 9.03 4.83
N ASN A 165 -14.83 10.23 4.67
CA ASN A 165 -14.57 11.11 3.53
C ASN A 165 -13.53 12.18 3.88
N ILE A 166 -12.29 11.75 4.09
CA ILE A 166 -11.20 12.66 4.45
C ILE A 166 -10.12 12.66 3.39
N TRP A 167 -9.38 13.77 3.33
CA TRP A 167 -8.10 13.79 2.64
C TRP A 167 -7.07 12.97 3.43
N VAL A 168 -6.43 12.02 2.76
CA VAL A 168 -5.35 11.19 3.30
C VAL A 168 -4.06 11.61 2.60
N PHE A 169 -3.03 11.96 3.37
CA PHE A 169 -1.71 12.33 2.85
C PHE A 169 -0.67 11.24 3.19
N PRO A 170 0.44 11.14 2.43
CA PRO A 170 1.49 10.18 2.72
C PRO A 170 1.98 10.27 4.19
N GLY A 171 1.95 9.14 4.90
CA GLY A 171 2.34 9.08 6.32
C GLY A 171 1.21 9.33 7.32
N SER A 172 -0.02 9.62 6.90
CA SER A 172 -1.17 9.74 7.82
C SER A 172 -1.75 8.40 8.30
N SER A 173 -1.30 7.28 7.73
CA SER A 173 -1.64 5.96 8.25
C SER A 173 -1.18 5.86 9.71
N GLY A 174 -2.08 5.47 10.61
CA GLY A 174 -1.87 5.36 12.05
C GLY A 174 -2.24 6.63 12.81
N SER A 175 -2.71 7.67 12.11
CA SER A 175 -3.23 8.88 12.74
C SER A 175 -4.49 8.58 13.56
N PRO A 176 -4.67 9.25 14.71
CA PRO A 176 -5.93 9.24 15.43
C PRO A 176 -7.04 9.90 14.61
N VAL A 177 -8.17 9.23 14.52
CA VAL A 177 -9.46 9.81 14.15
C VAL A 177 -10.10 10.30 15.44
N ILE A 178 -10.50 11.57 15.48
CA ILE A 178 -11.01 12.25 16.67
C ILE A 178 -12.42 12.81 16.45
N ASP A 179 -13.20 12.87 17.53
CA ASP A 179 -14.49 13.55 17.55
C ASP A 179 -14.35 15.06 17.83
N LYS A 180 -15.49 15.77 17.87
CA LYS A 180 -15.57 17.20 18.22
C LYS A 180 -15.01 17.56 19.61
N LYS A 181 -14.75 16.58 20.47
CA LYS A 181 -14.17 16.77 21.81
C LYS A 181 -12.68 16.43 21.86
N GLY A 182 -12.08 16.03 20.74
CA GLY A 182 -10.69 15.61 20.63
C GLY A 182 -10.43 14.25 21.26
N ARG A 183 -11.44 13.38 21.32
CA ARG A 183 -11.33 12.01 21.82
C ARG A 183 -11.09 11.05 20.66
N LEU A 184 -10.21 10.08 20.83
CA LEU A 184 -9.92 9.03 19.86
C LEU A 184 -11.17 8.17 19.62
N VAL A 185 -11.65 8.12 18.38
CA VAL A 185 -12.77 7.27 17.96
C VAL A 185 -12.37 6.20 16.95
N GLY A 186 -11.18 6.31 16.38
CA GLY A 186 -10.58 5.27 15.55
C GLY A 186 -9.14 5.54 15.16
N VAL A 187 -8.50 4.60 14.48
CA VAL A 187 -7.12 4.72 13.98
C VAL A 187 -7.13 4.58 12.47
N LEU A 188 -6.65 5.60 11.76
CA LEU A 188 -6.65 5.65 10.30
C LEU A 188 -5.76 4.54 9.71
N ARG A 189 -6.31 3.68 8.86
CA ARG A 189 -5.55 2.65 8.14
C ARG A 189 -5.00 3.17 6.82
N GLY A 190 -5.77 3.98 6.10
CA GLY A 190 -5.41 4.54 4.80
C GLY A 190 -6.59 4.53 3.84
N ILE A 191 -6.32 4.78 2.56
CA ILE A 191 -7.32 4.71 1.50
C ILE A 191 -7.55 3.24 1.15
N TYR A 192 -8.81 2.85 1.01
CA TYR A 192 -9.18 1.51 0.58
C TYR A 192 -10.02 1.59 -0.68
N PHE A 193 -9.65 0.80 -1.67
CA PHE A 193 -10.39 0.61 -2.91
C PHE A 193 -10.95 -0.82 -2.86
N ASP A 194 -12.27 -0.96 -2.61
CA ASP A 194 -12.94 -2.28 -2.71
C ASP A 194 -12.99 -2.73 -4.18
N GLU A 195 -13.05 -1.77 -5.09
CA GLU A 195 -13.01 -1.96 -6.53
C GLU A 195 -11.63 -1.57 -7.05
N GLN A 196 -11.06 -2.36 -7.97
CA GLN A 196 -9.81 -1.98 -8.62
C GLN A 196 -10.00 -0.58 -9.20
N PRO A 197 -9.06 0.36 -8.98
CA PRO A 197 -9.18 1.68 -9.58
C PRO A 197 -9.39 1.47 -11.08
N VAL A 198 -10.39 2.16 -11.65
CA VAL A 198 -10.51 2.23 -13.11
C VAL A 198 -9.21 2.86 -13.59
N VAL A 199 -8.31 2.03 -14.10
CA VAL A 199 -7.06 2.49 -14.68
C VAL A 199 -7.47 3.08 -16.01
N PHE A 200 -7.61 4.40 -16.06
CA PHE A 200 -7.58 5.08 -17.33
C PHE A 200 -6.15 4.96 -17.85
N GLU A 201 -5.90 3.95 -18.69
CA GLU A 201 -4.75 3.96 -19.56
C GLU A 201 -5.00 5.00 -20.63
N PHE A 202 -4.71 6.27 -20.31
CA PHE A 202 -4.47 7.24 -21.36
C PHE A 202 -3.25 6.73 -22.13
N ARG A 203 -3.47 6.26 -23.36
CA ARG A 203 -2.39 5.95 -24.31
C ARG A 203 -1.77 7.24 -24.85
N GLU A 204 -1.53 8.24 -24.01
CA GLU A 204 -0.62 9.32 -24.37
C GLU A 204 0.80 8.82 -24.10
N LYS A 205 1.37 8.22 -25.15
CA LYS A 205 2.80 7.92 -25.21
C LYS A 205 3.57 9.25 -25.27
N GLU A 206 3.85 9.86 -24.13
CA GLU A 206 4.92 10.86 -24.07
C GLU A 206 6.24 10.16 -23.78
N LEU A 207 7.09 10.08 -24.81
CA LEU A 207 8.50 9.73 -24.64
C LEU A 207 9.24 10.96 -24.10
N VAL A 208 9.69 10.87 -22.86
CA VAL A 208 10.76 11.72 -22.33
C VAL A 208 12.05 10.91 -22.36
N GLY A 209 13.14 11.55 -22.79
CA GLY A 209 14.44 10.95 -23.16
C GLY A 209 14.80 9.66 -22.42
N SER A 210 15.04 8.61 -23.21
CA SER A 210 15.54 7.28 -22.81
C SER A 210 14.63 6.35 -21.99
N GLY A 211 13.32 6.61 -21.83
CA GLY A 211 12.44 5.66 -21.13
C GLY A 211 10.99 5.65 -21.59
N TYR A 212 10.34 4.48 -21.52
CA TYR A 212 8.89 4.39 -21.52
C TYR A 212 8.39 4.96 -20.18
N VAL A 213 7.74 6.13 -20.20
CA VAL A 213 6.92 6.55 -19.07
C VAL A 213 5.52 6.02 -19.33
N VAL A 214 5.18 4.88 -18.70
CA VAL A 214 3.78 4.47 -18.62
C VAL A 214 3.14 5.36 -17.55
N SER A 215 2.57 6.49 -17.96
CA SER A 215 1.71 7.27 -17.06
C SER A 215 0.39 6.52 -16.93
N ARG A 216 0.32 5.60 -15.97
CA ARG A 216 -0.98 5.11 -15.48
C ARG A 216 -1.57 6.24 -14.64
N ALA A 217 -2.38 7.09 -15.28
CA ALA A 217 -3.31 7.91 -14.53
C ALA A 217 -4.38 6.98 -13.95
N GLN A 218 -4.08 6.41 -12.79
CA GLN A 218 -5.14 5.92 -11.92
C GLN A 218 -5.85 7.18 -11.45
N ALA A 219 -7.01 7.47 -12.04
CA ALA A 219 -7.96 8.32 -11.35
C ALA A 219 -8.22 7.61 -10.01
N PRO A 220 -7.93 8.22 -8.86
CA PRO A 220 -8.33 7.63 -7.60
C PRO A 220 -9.85 7.51 -7.68
N ALA A 221 -10.37 6.29 -7.85
CA ALA A 221 -11.78 6.00 -7.58
C ALA A 221 -12.03 6.59 -6.19
N SER A 222 -12.97 7.54 -6.06
CA SER A 222 -13.18 8.37 -4.87
C SER A 222 -12.83 7.61 -3.59
N GLY A 223 -11.62 7.82 -3.08
CA GLY A 223 -11.02 6.90 -2.13
C GLY A 223 -11.63 7.12 -0.76
N MET A 224 -12.51 6.22 -0.31
CA MET A 224 -12.95 6.23 1.08
C MET A 224 -11.77 5.81 1.97
N ALA A 225 -11.47 6.62 2.96
CA ALA A 225 -10.51 6.26 3.98
C ALA A 225 -11.13 5.25 4.95
N LEU A 226 -10.38 4.24 5.34
CA LEU A 226 -10.78 3.30 6.37
C LEU A 226 -10.05 3.57 7.67
N ALA A 227 -10.78 3.54 8.77
CA ALA A 227 -10.21 3.53 10.11
C ALA A 227 -10.71 2.33 10.91
N VAL A 228 -9.87 1.86 11.82
CA VAL A 228 -10.22 0.82 12.80
C VAL A 228 -10.93 1.50 13.99
N PRO A 229 -12.14 1.09 14.39
CA PRO A 229 -12.85 1.59 15.56
C PRO A 229 -11.98 1.55 16.83
N VAL A 230 -12.16 2.52 17.73
CA VAL A 230 -11.31 2.67 18.93
C VAL A 230 -11.38 1.46 19.86
N GLU A 231 -12.54 0.81 19.96
CA GLU A 231 -12.79 -0.38 20.77
C GLU A 231 -11.89 -1.54 20.31
N ILE A 232 -11.84 -1.78 19.00
CA ILE A 232 -10.98 -2.80 18.38
C ILE A 232 -9.52 -2.41 18.56
N ALA A 233 -9.18 -1.15 18.27
CA ALA A 233 -7.81 -0.66 18.36
C ALA A 233 -7.22 -0.81 19.78
N VAL A 234 -8.01 -0.46 20.81
CA VAL A 234 -7.62 -0.60 22.22
C VAL A 234 -7.58 -2.08 22.64
N LYS A 235 -8.54 -2.91 22.22
CA LYS A 235 -8.54 -4.36 22.52
C LYS A 235 -7.31 -5.04 21.92
N VAL A 236 -6.98 -4.74 20.66
CA VAL A 236 -5.78 -5.23 19.97
C VAL A 236 -4.51 -4.79 20.68
N ALA A 237 -4.40 -3.50 21.02
CA ALA A 237 -3.24 -2.99 21.73
C ALA A 237 -3.03 -3.68 23.09
N ARG A 238 -4.11 -3.89 23.86
CA ARG A 238 -4.05 -4.61 25.14
C ARG A 238 -3.58 -6.06 24.94
N LYS A 239 -4.15 -6.79 23.99
CA LYS A 239 -3.74 -8.17 23.68
C LYS A 239 -2.27 -8.26 23.28
N ILE A 240 -1.80 -7.35 22.43
CA ILE A 240 -0.38 -7.28 22.04
C ILE A 240 0.50 -6.95 23.25
N LYS A 241 0.08 -6.02 24.11
CA LYS A 241 0.84 -5.67 25.33
C LYS A 241 0.98 -6.87 26.27
N ASP A 242 -0.10 -7.64 26.44
CA ASP A 242 -0.16 -8.73 27.42
C ASP A 242 0.54 -10.01 26.92
N LYS A 243 0.36 -10.37 25.64
CA LYS A 243 0.83 -11.64 25.06
C LYS A 243 1.86 -11.50 23.93
N GLY A 244 2.20 -10.30 23.50
CA GLY A 244 3.03 -10.04 22.30
C GLY A 244 2.31 -10.29 20.96
N ARG A 245 1.13 -10.93 20.98
CA ARG A 245 0.31 -11.26 19.80
C ARG A 245 -1.17 -11.13 20.09
N VAL A 246 -1.98 -11.00 19.04
CA VAL A 246 -3.44 -11.00 19.17
C VAL A 246 -3.97 -12.41 19.00
N VAL A 247 -4.58 -12.92 20.07
CA VAL A 247 -5.32 -14.19 20.04
C VAL A 247 -6.80 -13.91 19.79
N ARG A 248 -7.44 -14.70 18.94
CA ARG A 248 -8.85 -14.53 18.55
C ARG A 248 -9.61 -15.83 18.71
N GLY A 249 -10.91 -15.67 18.97
CA GLY A 249 -11.86 -16.76 18.88
C GLY A 249 -11.86 -17.38 17.49
N TRP A 250 -11.94 -18.69 17.46
CA TRP A 250 -12.03 -19.50 16.25
C TRP A 250 -13.13 -20.54 16.42
N MET A 251 -13.91 -20.73 15.36
CA MET A 251 -15.00 -21.68 15.31
C MET A 251 -14.64 -22.95 14.51
N GLY A 252 -13.76 -22.84 13.51
CA GLY A 252 -13.37 -23.96 12.64
C GLY A 252 -14.40 -24.32 11.58
N VAL A 253 -14.91 -23.31 10.89
CA VAL A 253 -15.85 -23.47 9.77
C VAL A 253 -15.36 -22.70 8.56
N ARG A 254 -15.62 -23.24 7.37
CA ARG A 254 -15.57 -22.49 6.11
C ARG A 254 -16.99 -22.17 5.71
N VAL A 255 -17.25 -20.89 5.49
CA VAL A 255 -18.56 -20.37 5.11
C VAL A 255 -18.54 -19.76 3.72
N ILE A 256 -19.66 -19.85 3.03
CA ILE A 256 -19.92 -19.22 1.75
C ILE A 256 -21.22 -18.42 1.84
N GLU A 257 -21.38 -17.43 0.97
CA GLU A 257 -22.68 -16.84 0.68
C GLU A 257 -23.35 -17.69 -0.39
N ASN A 258 -24.52 -18.25 -0.08
CA ASN A 258 -25.28 -19.07 -1.03
C ASN A 258 -26.02 -18.21 -2.07
N GLU A 259 -26.75 -18.83 -3.00
CA GLU A 259 -27.49 -18.10 -4.05
C GLU A 259 -28.55 -17.13 -3.49
N ALA A 260 -29.03 -17.37 -2.27
CA ALA A 260 -29.96 -16.49 -1.56
C ALA A 260 -29.25 -15.37 -0.77
N GLY A 261 -27.91 -15.31 -0.81
CA GLY A 261 -27.11 -14.34 -0.07
C GLY A 261 -26.95 -14.66 1.43
N GLU A 262 -27.29 -15.87 1.84
CA GLU A 262 -27.25 -16.30 3.25
C GLU A 262 -25.91 -16.97 3.58
N VAL A 263 -25.49 -16.87 4.84
CA VAL A 263 -24.19 -17.41 5.29
C VAL A 263 -24.32 -18.90 5.61
N GLU A 264 -23.87 -19.74 4.68
CA GLU A 264 -23.94 -21.20 4.76
C GLU A 264 -22.59 -21.81 5.11
N ILE A 265 -22.58 -22.80 6.01
CA ILE A 265 -21.40 -23.61 6.33
C ILE A 265 -21.13 -24.59 5.18
N TYR A 266 -20.05 -24.33 4.45
CA TYR A 266 -19.57 -25.20 3.37
C TYR A 266 -18.80 -26.41 3.90
N GLU A 267 -18.01 -26.21 4.96
CA GLU A 267 -17.14 -27.23 5.55
C GLU A 267 -16.97 -26.96 7.04
N VAL A 268 -17.01 -28.02 7.85
CA VAL A 268 -16.67 -27.99 9.27
C VAL A 268 -15.32 -28.68 9.42
N GLU A 269 -14.38 -28.02 10.08
CA GLU A 269 -13.03 -28.57 10.27
C GLU A 269 -13.07 -29.68 11.34
N LYS A 270 -12.23 -30.71 11.16
CA LYS A 270 -12.11 -31.80 12.11
C LYS A 270 -11.42 -31.35 13.40
N ASP A 271 -11.83 -31.89 14.53
CA ASP A 271 -11.37 -31.57 15.89
C ASP A 271 -11.56 -30.08 16.25
N SER A 272 -12.49 -29.41 15.55
CA SER A 272 -12.78 -28.00 15.74
C SER A 272 -13.88 -27.75 16.78
N PRO A 273 -13.95 -26.53 17.34
CA PRO A 273 -15.08 -26.12 18.17
C PRO A 273 -16.44 -26.35 17.53
N ALA A 274 -16.56 -26.09 16.22
CA ALA A 274 -17.79 -26.27 15.48
C ALA A 274 -18.23 -27.73 15.39
N GLU A 275 -17.30 -28.65 15.13
CA GLU A 275 -17.58 -30.08 15.13
C GLU A 275 -18.03 -30.55 16.52
N LEU A 276 -17.35 -30.11 17.58
CA LEU A 276 -17.69 -30.43 18.97
C LEU A 276 -19.06 -29.89 19.39
N ALA A 277 -19.48 -28.74 18.85
CA ALA A 277 -20.80 -28.16 19.07
C ALA A 277 -21.90 -28.77 18.16
N GLY A 278 -21.53 -29.70 17.27
CA GLY A 278 -22.48 -30.38 16.38
C GLY A 278 -22.97 -29.52 15.21
N LEU A 279 -22.18 -28.53 14.77
CA LEU A 279 -22.42 -27.84 13.49
C LEU A 279 -22.15 -28.79 12.33
N GLU A 280 -22.95 -28.66 11.28
CA GLU A 280 -22.90 -29.53 10.10
C GLU A 280 -22.76 -28.71 8.81
N LYS A 281 -22.26 -29.36 7.76
CA LYS A 281 -22.29 -28.80 6.41
C LYS A 281 -23.75 -28.55 5.97
N GLY A 282 -24.01 -27.37 5.41
CA GLY A 282 -25.33 -26.93 4.96
C GLY A 282 -26.14 -26.20 6.04
N ASP A 283 -25.59 -26.01 7.24
CA ASP A 283 -26.19 -25.11 8.23
C ASP A 283 -26.08 -23.67 7.76
N VAL A 284 -27.19 -22.93 7.84
CA VAL A 284 -27.23 -21.50 7.54
C VAL A 284 -27.23 -20.72 8.84
N ILE A 285 -26.20 -19.89 9.08
CA ILE A 285 -26.08 -19.09 10.31
C ILE A 285 -26.89 -17.81 10.14
N LEU A 286 -27.84 -17.60 11.04
CA LEU A 286 -28.77 -16.46 11.02
C LEU A 286 -28.33 -15.38 12.02
N GLU A 287 -28.00 -15.78 13.25
CA GLU A 287 -27.64 -14.84 14.33
C GLU A 287 -26.49 -15.37 15.20
N VAL A 288 -25.70 -14.44 15.75
CA VAL A 288 -24.64 -14.70 16.75
C VAL A 288 -24.88 -13.76 17.93
N ASP A 289 -25.12 -14.32 19.13
CA ASP A 289 -25.47 -13.58 20.35
C ASP A 289 -26.62 -12.58 20.14
N GLY A 290 -27.63 -12.96 19.34
CA GLY A 290 -28.78 -12.12 18.99
C GLY A 290 -28.49 -11.02 17.95
N ARG A 291 -27.29 -11.01 17.34
CA ARG A 291 -26.97 -10.13 16.22
C ARG A 291 -27.13 -10.87 14.90
N GLN A 292 -27.88 -10.28 13.97
CA GLN A 292 -28.06 -10.85 12.63
C GLN A 292 -26.75 -10.92 11.87
N VAL A 293 -26.61 -11.96 11.06
CA VAL A 293 -25.45 -12.23 10.23
C VAL A 293 -25.89 -12.19 8.77
N ASN A 294 -25.48 -11.15 8.05
CA ASN A 294 -25.89 -10.93 6.66
C ASN A 294 -24.76 -11.19 5.65
N SER A 295 -23.53 -11.45 6.11
CA SER A 295 -22.40 -11.73 5.24
C SER A 295 -21.36 -12.61 5.92
N THR A 296 -20.58 -13.33 5.11
CA THR A 296 -19.44 -14.13 5.58
C THR A 296 -18.45 -13.30 6.41
N ARG A 297 -18.26 -12.03 6.03
CA ARG A 297 -17.37 -11.09 6.70
C ARG A 297 -17.88 -10.67 8.08
N GLU A 298 -19.19 -10.44 8.21
CA GLU A 298 -19.83 -10.07 9.47
C GLU A 298 -19.69 -11.21 10.49
N LEU A 299 -20.00 -12.46 10.08
CA LEU A 299 -19.77 -13.63 10.90
C LEU A 299 -18.32 -13.72 11.37
N ALA A 300 -17.37 -13.64 10.43
CA ALA A 300 -15.95 -13.71 10.74
C ALA A 300 -15.56 -12.63 11.76
N THR A 301 -16.08 -11.42 11.62
CA THR A 301 -15.83 -10.30 12.55
C THR A 301 -16.37 -10.59 13.95
N LEU A 302 -17.64 -11.02 14.06
CA LEU A 302 -18.29 -11.29 15.34
C LEU A 302 -17.55 -12.35 16.13
N ILE A 303 -17.04 -13.39 15.46
CA ILE A 303 -16.25 -14.45 16.10
C ILE A 303 -14.83 -14.00 16.43
N GLN A 304 -14.15 -13.33 15.50
CA GLN A 304 -12.75 -12.91 15.66
C GLN A 304 -12.53 -11.83 16.71
N LEU A 305 -13.56 -11.04 17.04
CA LEU A 305 -13.49 -10.03 18.09
C LEU A 305 -13.58 -10.65 19.50
N ARG A 306 -14.04 -11.89 19.63
CA ARG A 306 -14.16 -12.61 20.91
C ARG A 306 -12.83 -13.23 21.33
N ASP A 307 -12.72 -13.51 22.62
CA ASP A 307 -11.59 -14.23 23.20
C ASP A 307 -11.79 -15.76 23.13
N PRO A 308 -10.72 -16.54 22.93
CA PRO A 308 -10.81 -17.99 23.02
C PRO A 308 -11.40 -18.43 24.36
N GLY A 309 -12.24 -19.45 24.32
CA GLY A 309 -12.94 -19.99 25.47
C GLY A 309 -14.26 -19.30 25.80
N GLU A 310 -14.58 -18.14 25.19
CA GLU A 310 -15.92 -17.54 25.27
C GLU A 310 -16.97 -18.47 24.62
N VAL A 311 -18.17 -18.51 25.21
CA VAL A 311 -19.33 -19.23 24.66
C VAL A 311 -20.18 -18.24 23.89
N VAL A 312 -20.48 -18.55 22.62
CA VAL A 312 -21.35 -17.76 21.76
C VAL A 312 -22.62 -18.54 21.44
N LYS A 313 -23.75 -17.84 21.37
CA LYS A 313 -25.04 -18.42 21.00
C LYS A 313 -25.28 -18.23 19.51
N LEU A 314 -25.44 -19.33 18.79
CA LEU A 314 -25.69 -19.34 17.36
C LEU A 314 -27.14 -19.72 17.09
N ARG A 315 -27.88 -18.85 16.40
CA ARG A 315 -29.15 -19.23 15.79
C ARG A 315 -28.87 -19.60 14.33
N LEU A 316 -29.23 -20.81 13.95
CA LEU A 316 -29.00 -21.34 12.61
C LEU A 316 -30.25 -22.01 12.07
N ARG A 317 -30.26 -22.26 10.76
CA ARG A 317 -31.29 -23.04 10.09
C ARG A 317 -30.67 -24.29 9.48
N ARG A 318 -31.16 -25.45 9.89
CA ARG A 318 -30.76 -26.78 9.40
C ARG A 318 -31.96 -27.45 8.76
N ARG A 319 -31.89 -27.75 7.46
CA ARG A 319 -32.99 -28.40 6.70
C ARG A 319 -34.34 -27.68 6.86
N GLY A 320 -34.31 -26.36 6.87
CA GLY A 320 -35.50 -25.50 7.01
C GLY A 320 -36.01 -25.29 8.44
N GLN A 321 -35.44 -25.97 9.44
CA GLN A 321 -35.78 -25.76 10.85
C GLN A 321 -34.75 -24.87 11.54
N GLU A 322 -35.22 -23.89 12.31
CA GLU A 322 -34.34 -23.08 13.15
C GLU A 322 -33.89 -23.86 14.38
N LYS A 323 -32.61 -23.71 14.74
CA LYS A 323 -31.97 -24.29 15.92
C LYS A 323 -31.10 -23.24 16.59
N GLU A 324 -30.97 -23.36 17.90
CA GLU A 324 -30.01 -22.59 18.69
C GLU A 324 -28.93 -23.53 19.22
N ILE A 325 -27.66 -23.17 19.02
CA ILE A 325 -26.49 -23.95 19.46
C ILE A 325 -25.57 -23.03 20.25
N GLU A 326 -25.13 -23.49 21.42
CA GLU A 326 -24.06 -22.85 22.17
C GLU A 326 -22.71 -23.41 21.72
N LEU A 327 -21.81 -22.53 21.31
CA LEU A 327 -20.49 -22.88 20.82
C LEU A 327 -19.42 -22.24 21.71
N ARG A 328 -18.52 -23.05 22.25
CA ARG A 328 -17.33 -22.54 22.94
C ARG A 328 -16.19 -22.30 21.96
N LEU A 329 -15.74 -21.06 21.79
CA LEU A 329 -14.71 -20.71 20.82
C LEU A 329 -13.34 -21.29 21.19
N GLY A 330 -12.62 -21.77 20.18
CA GLY A 330 -11.22 -22.20 20.29
C GLY A 330 -10.25 -21.05 20.06
N GLU A 331 -8.96 -21.32 20.28
CA GLU A 331 -7.89 -20.43 19.82
C GLU A 331 -7.55 -20.78 18.37
N TYR A 332 -7.47 -19.76 17.50
CA TYR A 332 -7.04 -19.97 16.12
C TYR A 332 -5.63 -20.58 16.08
N PRO A 333 -5.40 -21.71 15.37
CA PRO A 333 -4.11 -22.37 15.34
C PRO A 333 -2.96 -21.44 14.95
N GLU A 334 -1.86 -21.49 15.70
CA GLU A 334 -0.73 -20.57 15.53
C GLU A 334 -0.05 -20.71 14.15
N GLU A 335 -0.02 -21.93 13.59
CA GLU A 335 0.51 -22.16 12.24
C GLU A 335 -0.31 -21.49 11.15
N ASP A 336 -1.64 -21.53 11.24
CA ASP A 336 -2.53 -20.90 10.26
C ASP A 336 -2.52 -19.39 10.41
N PHE A 337 -2.45 -18.88 11.64
CA PHE A 337 -2.19 -17.47 11.89
C PHE A 337 -0.87 -17.03 11.24
N ARG A 338 0.20 -17.82 11.38
CA ARG A 338 1.50 -17.52 10.77
C ARG A 338 1.41 -17.53 9.25
N ARG A 339 0.79 -18.55 8.63
CA ARG A 339 0.60 -18.63 7.17
C ARG A 339 -0.26 -17.49 6.63
N GLU A 340 -1.35 -17.13 7.29
CA GLU A 340 -2.18 -15.99 6.89
C GLU A 340 -1.46 -14.66 7.04
N SER A 341 -0.71 -14.49 8.12
CA SER A 341 0.14 -13.34 8.37
C SER A 341 1.21 -13.23 7.28
N GLU A 342 1.93 -14.31 6.99
CA GLU A 342 2.94 -14.41 5.93
C GLU A 342 2.33 -14.16 4.54
N ARG A 343 1.13 -14.68 4.24
CA ARG A 343 0.43 -14.44 2.97
C ARG A 343 0.00 -12.98 2.80
N LYS A 344 -0.59 -12.37 3.84
CA LYS A 344 -0.99 -10.95 3.81
C LYS A 344 0.22 -10.04 3.78
N LEU A 345 1.27 -10.37 4.53
CA LEU A 345 2.57 -9.70 4.48
C LEU A 345 3.21 -9.84 3.09
N SER A 346 3.15 -11.02 2.46
CA SER A 346 3.67 -11.29 1.11
C SER A 346 2.88 -10.54 0.03
N ARG A 347 1.57 -10.32 0.22
CA ARG A 347 0.74 -9.52 -0.70
C ARG A 347 1.09 -8.02 -0.63
N TRP A 348 1.50 -7.53 0.53
CA TRP A 348 1.95 -6.15 0.72
C TRP A 348 3.46 -5.96 0.47
N PHE A 349 4.23 -7.05 0.57
CA PHE A 349 5.68 -7.12 0.40
C PHE A 349 6.03 -8.47 -0.23
N PRO A 350 6.02 -8.61 -1.57
CA PRO A 350 6.43 -9.86 -2.21
C PRO A 350 7.80 -10.29 -1.66
N GLN A 351 7.84 -11.46 -0.99
CA GLN A 351 9.00 -11.94 -0.23
C GLN A 351 10.19 -12.27 -1.13
N SER A 352 9.92 -12.40 -2.42
CA SER A 352 10.86 -12.26 -3.50
C SER A 352 10.27 -11.20 -4.43
N TRP A 353 11.05 -10.17 -4.78
CA TRP A 353 10.94 -9.64 -6.15
C TRP A 353 10.85 -10.85 -7.11
N PRO A 354 10.18 -10.78 -8.29
CA PRO A 354 10.47 -11.77 -9.31
C PRO A 354 11.99 -11.92 -9.34
N GLU A 355 12.49 -13.15 -9.34
CA GLU A 355 13.91 -13.39 -9.55
C GLU A 355 14.26 -12.69 -10.87
N PHE A 356 14.63 -11.42 -10.79
CA PHE A 356 15.59 -10.89 -11.72
C PHE A 356 16.72 -11.88 -11.54
N PRO A 357 17.12 -12.59 -12.61
CA PRO A 357 18.30 -13.42 -12.54
C PRO A 357 19.34 -12.60 -11.80
N PRO A 358 20.05 -13.16 -10.79
CA PRO A 358 21.04 -12.41 -10.04
C PRO A 358 21.81 -11.60 -11.06
N PRO A 359 22.04 -10.30 -10.86
CA PRO A 359 22.81 -9.54 -11.84
C PRO A 359 24.09 -10.33 -11.97
N THR A 360 24.18 -11.09 -13.06
CA THR A 360 25.45 -11.53 -13.58
C THR A 360 26.02 -10.18 -13.89
N LEU A 361 26.89 -9.73 -12.99
CA LEU A 361 27.58 -8.46 -13.09
C LEU A 361 28.57 -8.60 -14.24
N LYS A 362 28.04 -8.88 -15.44
CA LYS A 362 28.66 -8.54 -16.69
C LYS A 362 28.49 -7.04 -16.77
N TRP A 363 29.57 -6.39 -16.38
CA TRP A 363 29.80 -4.97 -16.50
C TRP A 363 29.68 -4.60 -17.98
N THR A 364 28.45 -4.38 -18.46
CA THR A 364 28.22 -3.84 -19.80
C THR A 364 27.73 -2.42 -19.61
N TRP A 365 28.62 -1.47 -19.88
CA TRP A 365 28.26 -0.13 -20.30
C TRP A 365 27.38 -0.31 -21.53
N LYS A 366 26.06 -0.45 -21.36
CA LYS A 366 25.16 -0.46 -22.51
C LYS A 366 24.88 0.99 -22.85
N SER A 367 25.76 1.50 -23.69
CA SER A 367 25.50 2.68 -24.45
C SER A 367 24.25 2.50 -25.31
N ARG A 368 23.41 3.53 -25.34
CA ARG A 368 22.18 3.53 -26.13
C ARG A 368 22.45 4.30 -27.42
N ARG A 369 22.04 3.74 -28.54
CA ARG A 369 22.11 4.43 -29.82
C ARG A 369 20.98 5.44 -29.91
N TYR A 370 21.25 6.65 -30.38
CA TYR A 370 20.21 7.66 -30.53
C TYR A 370 20.49 8.56 -31.73
N ILE A 371 19.43 9.18 -32.23
CA ILE A 371 19.49 10.16 -33.31
C ILE A 371 18.93 11.53 -32.89
N GLY A 372 18.39 11.68 -31.67
CA GLY A 372 17.95 12.97 -31.13
C GLY A 372 16.57 13.48 -31.57
N LEU A 373 15.63 12.58 -31.89
CA LEU A 373 14.26 12.92 -32.28
C LEU A 373 13.25 12.62 -31.16
N TYR A 374 12.29 13.53 -30.99
CA TYR A 374 11.10 13.33 -30.19
C TYR A 374 9.90 13.19 -31.13
N LEU A 375 9.22 12.06 -31.03
CA LEU A 375 8.23 11.63 -32.01
C LEU A 375 6.87 11.40 -31.38
N GLN A 376 5.83 11.74 -32.14
CA GLN A 376 4.44 11.45 -31.81
C GLN A 376 3.83 10.59 -32.92
N GLU A 377 3.09 9.54 -32.55
CA GLU A 377 2.37 8.72 -33.53
C GLU A 377 1.19 9.52 -34.10
N LEU A 378 1.09 9.60 -35.43
CA LEU A 378 0.02 10.34 -36.08
C LEU A 378 -1.33 9.63 -35.92
N THR A 379 -2.35 10.41 -35.54
CA THR A 379 -3.75 10.00 -35.62
C THR A 379 -4.30 10.20 -37.03
N ARG A 380 -5.43 9.55 -37.35
CA ARG A 380 -6.10 9.66 -38.65
C ARG A 380 -6.45 11.12 -39.01
N GLU A 381 -6.81 11.94 -38.02
CA GLU A 381 -7.16 13.35 -38.22
C GLU A 381 -5.93 14.20 -38.57
N LEU A 382 -4.82 14.01 -37.84
CA LEU A 382 -3.57 14.74 -38.11
C LEU A 382 -2.95 14.33 -39.46
N SER A 383 -3.11 13.08 -39.85
CA SER A 383 -2.59 12.57 -41.14
C SER A 383 -3.14 13.32 -42.36
N ALA A 384 -4.41 13.73 -42.32
CA ALA A 384 -5.05 14.50 -43.39
C ALA A 384 -4.48 15.92 -43.49
N TYR A 385 -4.20 16.55 -42.35
CA TYR A 385 -3.60 17.88 -42.27
C TYR A 385 -2.18 17.89 -42.89
N PHE A 386 -1.34 16.93 -42.51
CA PHE A 386 0.03 16.80 -43.01
C PHE A 386 0.14 16.18 -44.42
N GLY A 387 -0.96 15.68 -44.99
CA GLY A 387 -1.00 15.15 -46.36
C GLY A 387 -0.47 13.72 -46.50
N VAL A 388 -0.54 12.93 -45.42
CA VAL A 388 -0.09 11.53 -45.39
C VAL A 388 -1.20 10.63 -45.94
N LYS A 389 -1.06 10.17 -47.18
CA LYS A 389 -2.08 9.40 -47.91
C LYS A 389 -2.52 8.11 -47.22
N GLU A 390 -1.64 7.51 -46.40
CA GLU A 390 -1.87 6.20 -45.76
C GLU A 390 -2.29 6.31 -44.29
N GLY A 391 -2.48 7.54 -43.79
CA GLY A 391 -3.08 7.78 -42.48
C GLY A 391 -2.20 7.50 -41.25
N ARG A 392 -0.92 7.13 -41.45
CA ARG A 392 0.00 6.68 -40.38
C ARG A 392 1.43 7.14 -40.65
N GLY A 393 2.16 7.45 -39.58
CA GLY A 393 3.54 7.95 -39.61
C GLY A 393 3.93 8.55 -38.25
N LEU A 394 5.20 8.96 -38.12
CA LEU A 394 5.75 9.54 -36.89
C LEU A 394 6.01 11.04 -37.07
N LEU A 395 5.22 11.88 -36.40
CA LEU A 395 5.41 13.32 -36.41
C LEU A 395 6.59 13.72 -35.51
N VAL A 396 7.52 14.50 -36.06
CA VAL A 396 8.62 15.11 -35.31
C VAL A 396 8.06 16.27 -34.49
N SER A 397 7.97 16.06 -33.18
CA SER A 397 7.47 17.05 -32.21
C SER A 397 8.60 17.96 -31.69
N ARG A 398 9.81 17.44 -31.60
CA ARG A 398 11.03 18.17 -31.20
C ARG A 398 12.27 17.49 -31.78
N VAL A 399 13.29 18.28 -32.07
CA VAL A 399 14.63 17.82 -32.42
C VAL A 399 15.57 18.33 -31.34
N GLU A 400 16.46 17.47 -30.84
CA GLU A 400 17.47 17.85 -29.86
C GLU A 400 18.59 18.65 -30.53
N GLU A 401 18.93 19.82 -30.00
CA GLU A 401 19.93 20.72 -30.58
C GLU A 401 21.33 20.09 -30.53
N GLY A 402 22.03 20.08 -31.66
CA GLY A 402 23.34 19.43 -31.80
C GLY A 402 23.29 17.90 -31.80
N SER A 403 22.12 17.32 -32.04
CA SER A 403 21.97 15.86 -32.24
C SER A 403 22.14 15.46 -33.71
N PRO A 404 22.37 14.17 -34.02
CA PRO A 404 22.53 13.74 -35.40
C PRO A 404 21.34 14.05 -36.31
N ALA A 405 20.11 14.05 -35.79
CA ALA A 405 18.93 14.44 -36.56
C ALA A 405 18.86 15.94 -36.84
N ASP A 406 19.37 16.77 -35.93
CA ASP A 406 19.50 18.22 -36.11
C ASP A 406 20.54 18.54 -37.20
N GLU A 407 21.69 17.86 -37.14
CA GLU A 407 22.76 17.96 -38.15
C GLU A 407 22.30 17.47 -39.53
N ALA A 408 21.48 16.41 -39.56
CA ALA A 408 20.83 15.93 -40.78
C ALA A 408 19.74 16.90 -41.29
N GLY A 409 19.32 17.88 -40.50
CA GLY A 409 18.35 18.90 -40.91
C GLY A 409 16.89 18.45 -40.86
N LEU A 410 16.58 17.44 -40.02
CA LEU A 410 15.20 17.14 -39.63
C LEU A 410 14.66 18.30 -38.77
N LYS A 411 13.37 18.58 -38.89
CA LYS A 411 12.73 19.72 -38.25
C LYS A 411 11.40 19.33 -37.61
N VAL A 412 11.00 20.12 -36.63
CA VAL A 412 9.64 20.03 -36.05
C VAL A 412 8.61 20.19 -37.16
N GLY A 413 7.62 19.30 -37.18
CA GLY A 413 6.59 19.24 -38.23
C GLY A 413 6.88 18.26 -39.36
N ASP A 414 8.07 17.66 -39.42
CA ASP A 414 8.33 16.54 -40.35
C ASP A 414 7.54 15.30 -39.95
N VAL A 415 7.07 14.55 -40.93
CA VAL A 415 6.43 13.26 -40.68
C VAL A 415 7.29 12.15 -41.25
N ILE A 416 7.90 11.34 -40.40
CA ILE A 416 8.68 10.17 -40.81
C ILE A 416 7.72 9.04 -41.20
N LEU A 417 7.93 8.49 -42.38
CA LEU A 417 7.12 7.40 -42.94
C LEU A 417 7.92 6.10 -43.01
N ARG A 418 9.23 6.17 -43.29
CA ARG A 418 10.11 5.00 -43.38
C ARG A 418 11.49 5.27 -42.81
N ALA A 419 12.15 4.23 -42.33
CA ALA A 419 13.56 4.22 -41.97
C ALA A 419 14.22 2.95 -42.54
N ASP A 420 15.33 3.10 -43.26
CA ASP A 420 16.03 2.03 -44.00
C ASP A 420 15.06 1.20 -44.88
N GLY A 421 14.18 1.89 -45.62
CA GLY A 421 13.17 1.28 -46.48
C GLY A 421 12.00 0.60 -45.75
N ARG A 422 12.06 0.47 -44.41
CA ARG A 422 11.00 -0.11 -43.59
C ARG A 422 10.02 0.96 -43.15
N ARG A 423 8.72 0.68 -43.33
CA ARG A 423 7.65 1.56 -42.86
C ARG A 423 7.65 1.63 -41.34
N VAL A 424 7.55 2.84 -40.79
CA VAL A 424 7.52 3.08 -39.35
C VAL A 424 6.23 3.80 -38.98
N GLU A 425 5.38 3.14 -38.20
CA GLU A 425 4.11 3.70 -37.73
C GLU A 425 4.12 3.94 -36.22
N LYS A 426 5.01 3.24 -35.50
CA LYS A 426 5.16 3.33 -34.06
C LYS A 426 6.57 3.72 -33.67
N VAL A 427 6.70 4.47 -32.57
CA VAL A 427 8.02 4.94 -32.10
C VAL A 427 8.94 3.75 -31.77
N GLU A 428 8.38 2.64 -31.30
CA GLU A 428 9.17 1.44 -30.97
C GLU A 428 9.79 0.77 -32.21
N GLU A 429 9.23 0.96 -33.40
CA GLU A 429 9.74 0.39 -34.65
C GLU A 429 10.98 1.15 -35.11
N LEU A 430 10.91 2.49 -35.13
CA LEU A 430 12.06 3.32 -35.42
C LEU A 430 13.16 3.14 -34.34
N SER A 431 12.76 3.09 -33.06
CA SER A 431 13.69 2.83 -31.97
C SER A 431 14.44 1.51 -32.15
N ARG A 432 13.75 0.43 -32.57
CA ARG A 432 14.40 -0.85 -32.87
C ARG A 432 15.39 -0.78 -34.03
N ILE A 433 15.10 0.01 -35.07
CA ILE A 433 16.02 0.24 -36.19
C ILE A 433 17.26 0.97 -35.69
N VAL A 434 17.10 2.06 -34.94
CA VAL A 434 18.21 2.86 -34.38
C VAL A 434 19.06 2.05 -33.39
N GLN A 435 18.43 1.29 -32.49
CA GLN A 435 19.16 0.46 -31.52
C GLN A 435 19.89 -0.73 -32.16
N GLY A 436 19.49 -1.13 -33.37
CA GLY A 436 20.11 -2.19 -34.15
C GLY A 436 21.36 -1.78 -34.92
N LYS A 437 21.71 -0.48 -34.93
CA LYS A 437 22.87 0.09 -35.62
C LYS A 437 24.05 0.27 -34.67
N GLU A 438 25.26 0.34 -35.22
CA GLU A 438 26.46 0.76 -34.50
C GLU A 438 26.63 2.28 -34.51
N GLU A 439 27.51 2.81 -33.63
CA GLU A 439 27.85 4.23 -33.63
C GLU A 439 28.52 4.61 -34.96
N GLY A 440 28.12 5.75 -35.53
CA GLY A 440 28.61 6.22 -36.84
C GLY A 440 27.93 5.57 -38.04
N GLU A 441 27.11 4.54 -37.86
CA GLU A 441 26.27 4.03 -38.96
C GLU A 441 25.18 5.03 -39.32
N LYS A 442 24.80 5.06 -40.60
CA LYS A 442 23.73 5.92 -41.10
C LYS A 442 22.41 5.16 -41.26
N ILE A 443 21.32 5.88 -41.05
CA ILE A 443 19.94 5.44 -41.30
C ILE A 443 19.34 6.35 -42.34
N GLU A 444 18.80 5.79 -43.43
CA GLU A 444 18.02 6.56 -44.40
C GLU A 444 16.61 6.77 -43.85
N ILE A 445 16.24 8.02 -43.58
CA ILE A 445 14.90 8.41 -43.13
C ILE A 445 14.13 9.02 -44.29
N GLU A 446 13.01 8.40 -44.65
CA GLU A 446 12.03 8.98 -45.59
C GLU A 446 10.95 9.72 -44.80
N PHE A 447 10.81 11.01 -45.05
CA PHE A 447 9.88 11.87 -44.32
C PHE A 447 9.13 12.83 -45.25
N LEU A 448 8.00 13.33 -44.78
CA LEU A 448 7.14 14.28 -45.46
C LEU A 448 7.35 15.67 -44.84
N ARG A 449 7.69 16.65 -45.67
CA ARG A 449 7.75 18.08 -45.30
C ARG A 449 7.03 18.87 -46.37
N ASP A 450 6.10 19.75 -45.97
CA ASP A 450 5.26 20.53 -46.90
C ASP A 450 4.52 19.64 -47.92
N LYS A 451 4.05 18.46 -47.49
CA LYS A 451 3.37 17.45 -48.33
C LYS A 451 4.23 16.87 -49.45
N LYS A 452 5.56 17.10 -49.45
CA LYS A 452 6.52 16.51 -50.38
C LYS A 452 7.38 15.48 -49.67
N LEU A 453 7.56 14.32 -50.31
CA LEU A 453 8.42 13.26 -49.79
C LEU A 453 9.88 13.67 -49.96
N LYS A 454 10.68 13.54 -48.90
CA LYS A 454 12.11 13.81 -48.84
C LYS A 454 12.82 12.65 -48.17
N LYS A 455 14.12 12.53 -48.43
CA LYS A 455 15.00 11.54 -47.82
C LYS A 455 16.20 12.24 -47.20
N VAL A 456 16.67 11.71 -46.08
CA VAL A 456 17.89 12.16 -45.45
C VAL A 456 18.61 10.99 -44.78
N GLU A 457 19.93 11.03 -44.79
CA GLU A 457 20.74 10.11 -43.99
C GLU A 457 21.02 10.73 -42.63
N VAL A 458 20.73 10.00 -41.57
CA VAL A 458 20.99 10.42 -40.18
C VAL A 458 22.03 9.48 -39.58
N GLU A 459 23.12 10.03 -39.07
CA GLU A 459 24.15 9.28 -38.36
C GLU A 459 23.65 8.84 -36.98
N VAL A 460 24.02 7.64 -36.54
CA VAL A 460 23.63 7.10 -35.24
C VAL A 460 24.72 7.41 -34.23
N ALA A 461 24.38 8.20 -33.20
CA ALA A 461 25.31 8.54 -32.13
C ALA A 461 25.14 7.63 -30.91
N GLU A 462 26.20 7.56 -30.10
CA GLU A 462 26.21 6.84 -28.84
C GLU A 462 25.92 7.78 -27.66
N GLU A 463 24.83 7.51 -26.93
CA GLU A 463 24.45 8.29 -25.74
C GLU A 463 25.43 7.98 -24.59
N LYS A 464 26.33 8.92 -24.28
CA LYS A 464 27.23 8.82 -23.10
C LYS A 464 26.39 8.92 -21.83
N GLY A 465 26.13 7.75 -21.23
CA GLY A 465 25.20 7.60 -20.11
C GLY A 465 25.37 8.62 -18.99
N SER A 466 24.35 9.46 -18.82
CA SER A 466 24.08 10.10 -17.53
C SER A 466 23.70 9.00 -16.53
N PHE A 467 24.27 9.08 -15.33
CA PHE A 467 24.13 8.11 -14.25
C PHE A 467 22.66 7.91 -13.85
N GLY A 468 22.00 6.92 -14.45
CA GLY A 468 20.63 6.53 -14.16
C GLY A 468 20.53 5.63 -12.94
N ALA A 469 20.83 6.15 -11.75
CA ALA A 469 20.36 5.53 -10.52
C ALA A 469 18.85 5.78 -10.41
N TRP A 470 18.07 4.72 -10.20
CA TRP A 470 16.69 4.81 -9.72
C TRP A 470 16.69 5.53 -8.36
N PHE A 471 16.67 6.86 -8.33
CA PHE A 471 16.19 7.75 -7.25
C PHE A 471 16.49 9.19 -7.67
N ASN A 472 15.48 9.90 -8.19
CA ASN A 472 15.57 11.32 -8.50
C ASN A 472 15.29 12.13 -7.21
N TRP A 473 16.30 12.80 -6.66
CA TRP A 473 16.13 13.91 -5.72
C TRP A 473 17.14 15.00 -6.08
N GLU A 474 16.65 16.21 -6.31
CA GLU A 474 17.44 17.40 -6.64
C GLU A 474 18.52 17.68 -5.59
N VAL A 475 19.80 17.61 -5.97
CA VAL A 475 20.93 17.93 -5.09
C VAL A 475 21.48 19.31 -5.46
N LYS A 476 21.41 20.23 -4.48
CA LYS A 476 21.87 21.62 -4.56
C LYS A 476 23.37 21.75 -4.94
N PRO A 477 23.79 22.90 -5.52
CA PRO A 477 25.12 23.09 -6.15
C PRO A 477 26.36 22.87 -5.26
N ARG A 478 26.25 22.95 -3.92
CA ARG A 478 27.41 22.85 -3.00
C ARG A 478 27.97 21.43 -2.82
N PHE A 479 27.29 20.39 -3.32
CA PHE A 479 27.75 19.00 -3.16
C PHE A 479 28.80 18.58 -4.22
N ARG A 480 28.88 19.30 -5.36
CA ARG A 480 29.82 19.02 -6.45
C ARG A 480 31.28 19.30 -6.08
N GLU A 481 31.53 20.29 -5.21
CA GLU A 481 32.90 20.68 -4.82
C GLU A 481 33.54 19.73 -3.78
N HIS A 482 32.73 18.93 -3.07
CA HIS A 482 33.23 18.01 -2.04
C HIS A 482 33.64 16.64 -2.62
N LEU A 483 32.96 16.19 -3.68
CA LEU A 483 33.22 14.90 -4.34
C LEU A 483 34.51 14.89 -5.16
N SER A 484 34.92 16.03 -5.71
CA SER A 484 36.15 16.14 -6.51
C SER A 484 37.42 16.00 -5.67
N ARG A 485 37.36 16.31 -4.37
CA ARG A 485 38.43 16.09 -3.40
C ARG A 485 38.54 14.62 -3.00
N TRP A 486 37.41 13.97 -2.73
CA TRP A 486 37.35 12.56 -2.26
C TRP A 486 37.80 11.54 -3.32
N SER A 487 37.62 11.88 -4.61
CA SER A 487 38.09 11.08 -5.77
C SER A 487 39.62 11.00 -5.90
N LYS A 488 40.37 12.00 -5.42
CA LYS A 488 41.84 12.02 -5.55
C LYS A 488 42.57 11.18 -4.50
N GLU A 489 42.00 10.98 -3.33
CA GLU A 489 42.60 10.19 -2.24
C GLU A 489 42.26 8.69 -2.30
N THR A 490 41.09 8.33 -2.82
CA THR A 490 40.62 6.93 -2.87
C THR A 490 41.29 6.06 -3.94
N ARG A 491 42.00 6.67 -4.91
CA ARG A 491 42.74 5.94 -5.95
C ARG A 491 43.99 5.20 -5.44
N LYS A 492 44.62 5.64 -4.35
CA LYS A 492 45.85 5.01 -3.83
C LYS A 492 45.60 3.81 -2.90
N VAL A 493 44.48 3.79 -2.17
CA VAL A 493 44.18 2.74 -1.16
C VAL A 493 43.51 1.49 -1.79
N SER A 494 42.98 1.62 -3.00
CA SER A 494 42.16 0.61 -3.67
C SER A 494 42.95 -0.60 -4.20
N GLN A 495 44.24 -0.47 -4.55
CA GLN A 495 44.97 -1.57 -5.21
C GLN A 495 45.62 -2.59 -4.25
N GLU A 496 46.13 -2.17 -3.09
CA GLU A 496 46.81 -3.10 -2.15
C GLU A 496 45.85 -3.88 -1.24
N THR A 497 44.67 -3.31 -0.97
CA THR A 497 43.69 -3.92 -0.05
C THR A 497 42.86 -5.00 -0.75
N TRP A 498 42.69 -4.89 -2.07
CA TRP A 498 41.85 -5.78 -2.88
C TRP A 498 42.48 -7.16 -3.08
N SER A 499 43.81 -7.22 -3.27
CA SER A 499 44.55 -8.47 -3.44
C SER A 499 44.55 -9.34 -2.17
N LYS A 500 44.76 -8.71 -0.99
CA LYS A 500 44.68 -9.38 0.32
C LYS A 500 43.28 -9.93 0.61
N TRP A 501 42.25 -9.21 0.20
CA TRP A 501 40.86 -9.65 0.35
C TRP A 501 40.55 -10.86 -0.55
N GLN A 502 40.99 -10.86 -1.81
CA GLN A 502 40.83 -11.99 -2.72
C GLN A 502 41.57 -13.26 -2.27
N GLN A 503 42.72 -13.11 -1.62
CA GLN A 503 43.50 -14.24 -1.11
C GLN A 503 42.81 -14.87 0.10
N LYS A 504 42.30 -14.04 1.02
CA LYS A 504 41.56 -14.49 2.20
C LYS A 504 40.23 -15.18 1.86
N MET A 505 39.54 -14.72 0.81
CA MET A 505 38.31 -15.36 0.34
C MET A 505 38.56 -16.74 -0.29
N ARG A 506 39.71 -16.94 -0.94
CA ARG A 506 40.11 -18.25 -1.48
C ARG A 506 40.45 -19.27 -0.41
N GLU A 507 41.04 -18.85 0.71
CA GLU A 507 41.28 -19.72 1.86
C GLU A 507 39.98 -20.14 2.56
N ILE A 508 39.03 -19.21 2.68
CA ILE A 508 37.72 -19.47 3.31
C ILE A 508 36.90 -20.43 2.45
N SER A 509 36.90 -20.27 1.12
CA SER A 509 36.17 -21.18 0.23
C SER A 509 36.75 -22.60 0.27
N LYS A 510 38.08 -22.73 0.33
CA LYS A 510 38.75 -24.04 0.40
C LYS A 510 38.44 -24.77 1.71
N LYS A 511 38.44 -24.06 2.85
CA LYS A 511 37.99 -24.62 4.15
C LYS A 511 36.52 -25.02 4.15
N ALA A 512 35.67 -24.28 3.45
CA ALA A 512 34.24 -24.59 3.35
C ALA A 512 34.00 -25.88 2.53
N GLU A 513 34.75 -26.07 1.44
CA GLU A 513 34.69 -27.30 0.63
C GLU A 513 35.19 -28.52 1.41
N GLU A 514 36.31 -28.40 2.13
CA GLU A 514 36.84 -29.49 2.97
C GLU A 514 35.82 -29.92 4.06
N ASN A 515 35.19 -28.95 4.73
CA ASN A 515 34.16 -29.21 5.73
C ASN A 515 32.89 -29.86 5.15
N LEU A 516 32.45 -29.42 3.97
CA LEU A 516 31.29 -30.01 3.27
C LEU A 516 31.58 -31.46 2.84
N THR A 517 32.81 -31.73 2.42
CA THR A 517 33.25 -33.06 2.02
C THR A 517 33.28 -34.01 3.23
N GLU A 518 33.75 -33.54 4.39
CA GLU A 518 33.73 -34.30 5.64
C GLU A 518 32.30 -34.57 6.14
N LEU A 519 31.41 -33.58 6.05
CA LEU A 519 30.00 -33.73 6.40
C LEU A 519 29.30 -34.77 5.50
N SER A 520 29.61 -34.76 4.20
CA SER A 520 29.08 -35.73 3.25
C SER A 520 29.55 -37.16 3.53
N ARG A 521 30.79 -37.32 4.02
CA ARG A 521 31.35 -38.62 4.42
C ARG A 521 30.68 -39.14 5.69
N LYS A 522 30.51 -38.29 6.71
CA LYS A 522 29.76 -38.64 7.94
C LYS A 522 28.31 -39.01 7.65
N LEU A 523 27.65 -38.31 6.72
CA LEU A 523 26.29 -38.63 6.29
C LEU A 523 26.20 -39.97 5.55
N LYS A 524 27.21 -40.34 4.75
CA LYS A 524 27.30 -41.67 4.11
C LYS A 524 27.56 -42.80 5.11
N GLU A 525 28.41 -42.57 6.11
CA GLU A 525 28.68 -43.54 7.19
C GLU A 525 27.41 -43.80 8.02
N MET A 526 26.68 -42.74 8.41
CA MET A 526 25.38 -42.87 9.11
C MET A 526 24.28 -43.52 8.25
N SER A 527 24.34 -43.33 6.93
CA SER A 527 23.41 -43.95 5.98
C SER A 527 23.65 -45.45 5.80
N GLN A 528 24.87 -45.94 6.02
CA GLN A 528 25.20 -47.37 5.93
C GLN A 528 24.92 -48.11 7.25
N GLU A 529 24.95 -47.43 8.39
CA GLU A 529 24.62 -48.01 9.70
C GLU A 529 23.11 -48.18 9.96
N ASN A 530 22.22 -47.51 9.21
CA ASN A 530 20.76 -47.50 9.44
C ASN A 530 19.91 -48.03 8.25
N LEU A 531 20.31 -49.16 7.66
CA LEU A 531 19.46 -49.91 6.72
C LEU A 531 18.46 -50.81 7.49
N PHE A 532 17.29 -50.23 7.81
CA PHE A 532 16.11 -50.97 8.25
C PHE A 532 15.58 -51.87 7.12
N SER A 533 15.95 -53.15 7.12
CA SER A 533 15.24 -54.19 6.36
C SER A 533 13.87 -54.47 7.03
N PRO A 534 12.74 -54.33 6.31
CA PRO A 534 11.39 -54.59 6.84
C PRO A 534 11.18 -56.02 7.38
N GLU A 535 12.03 -56.98 7.02
CA GLU A 535 11.87 -58.39 7.36
C GLU A 535 12.21 -58.72 8.82
N LYS A 536 13.00 -57.88 9.52
CA LYS A 536 13.35 -58.10 10.93
C LYS A 536 12.27 -57.64 11.91
N LEU A 537 11.46 -56.64 11.55
CA LEU A 537 10.36 -56.13 12.38
C LEU A 537 9.17 -57.12 12.48
N VAL A 538 8.95 -57.94 11.44
CA VAL A 538 7.90 -58.97 11.43
C VAL A 538 8.28 -60.17 12.31
N LYS A 539 9.57 -60.54 12.39
CA LYS A 539 10.04 -61.63 13.28
C LYS A 539 10.08 -61.26 14.76
N GLN A 540 10.22 -59.97 15.10
CA GLN A 540 10.29 -59.52 16.49
C GLN A 540 8.90 -59.34 17.13
N ARG A 541 7.86 -59.05 16.32
CA ARG A 541 6.47 -58.96 16.80
C ARG A 541 5.79 -60.32 17.02
N LEU A 542 6.26 -61.37 16.37
CA LEU A 542 5.72 -62.73 16.53
C LEU A 542 6.32 -63.54 17.70
N ARG A 543 7.35 -63.03 18.38
CA ARG A 543 7.91 -63.65 19.62
C ARG A 543 7.33 -63.08 20.93
N GLY A 544 6.51 -62.04 20.86
CA GLY A 544 5.84 -61.45 22.03
C GLY A 544 4.40 -61.92 22.27
N LEU A 545 3.89 -62.87 21.47
CA LEU A 545 2.50 -63.38 21.53
C LEU A 545 2.41 -64.88 21.83
N ARG A 546 3.34 -65.40 22.64
CA ARG A 546 3.21 -66.68 23.34
C ARG A 546 3.79 -66.54 24.75
N VAL A 547 2.96 -66.15 25.70
CA VAL A 547 2.53 -66.88 26.92
C VAL A 547 1.26 -66.21 27.40
#